data_AF-A0A0R0MLA2-F1
#
_entry.id   AF-A0A0R0MLA2-F1
#
_cell.length_a   1.000
_cell.length_b   1.000
_cell.length_c   1.000
_cell.angle_alpha   90.00
_cell.angle_beta   90.00
_cell.angle_gamma   90.00
#
_symmetry.space_group_name_H-M   'P 1'
#
loop_
_entity.id
_entity.type
_entity.pdbx_description
1 polymer ?
#
loop_
_entity_poly.entity_id
_entity_poly.type
_entity_poly.pdbx_seq_one_letter_code
_entity_poly.pdbx_strand_id
1 'polypeptide(L)'
;MSFARTTVTRKQTALSDHRQTFEELCAWIEAHLDEPIGWQELMARSGLDHQTLNALFFKFLSTTPMAWIRKRRGLGQAAALPRQVPSHRLLRTAAARA
;
A
#
# COMPACT_ATOMS: atom_id res chain seq x y z
N MET A 1 32.22 24.67 32.59
CA MET A 1 30.83 24.99 32.18
C MET A 1 30.38 23.84 31.30
N SER A 2 29.63 22.88 31.86
CA SER A 2 29.25 21.64 31.18
C SER A 2 27.77 21.67 30.88
N PHE A 3 27.42 21.54 29.60
CA PHE A 3 26.20 20.86 29.18
C PHE A 3 26.52 20.04 27.93
N ALA A 4 26.86 18.78 28.15
CA ALA A 4 26.69 17.75 27.14
C ALA A 4 25.20 17.43 27.05
N ARG A 5 24.59 17.48 25.85
CA ARG A 5 23.28 16.87 25.63
C ARG A 5 22.98 16.58 24.15
N THR A 6 23.12 15.29 23.82
CA THR A 6 22.29 14.48 22.90
C THR A 6 22.15 14.89 21.44
N THR A 7 22.90 14.19 20.58
CA THR A 7 22.55 13.88 19.20
C THR A 7 21.33 12.95 19.15
N VAL A 8 20.11 13.49 19.23
CA VAL A 8 18.90 12.74 18.85
C VAL A 8 18.36 13.33 17.55
N THR A 9 18.76 12.66 16.45
CA THR A 9 18.03 12.46 15.20
C THR A 9 17.32 13.67 14.57
N ARG A 10 18.07 14.52 13.86
CA ARG A 10 17.53 15.54 12.92
C ARG A 10 16.51 14.98 11.90
N LYS A 11 16.56 13.67 11.60
CA LYS A 11 15.62 12.99 10.71
C LYS A 11 14.24 12.70 11.34
N GLN A 12 14.13 12.61 12.67
CA GLN A 12 12.90 12.18 13.34
C GLN A 12 11.85 13.31 13.43
N THR A 13 12.31 14.55 13.53
CA THR A 13 11.46 15.75 13.58
C THR A 13 10.76 15.99 12.24
N ALA A 14 11.50 15.86 11.12
CA ALA A 14 10.95 16.00 9.77
C ALA A 14 9.79 15.04 9.48
N LEU A 15 9.87 13.78 9.92
CA LEU A 15 8.83 12.77 9.70
C LEU A 15 7.51 13.02 10.43
N SER A 16 7.47 13.94 11.40
CA SER A 16 6.24 14.30 12.11
C SER A 16 5.53 15.48 11.44
N ASP A 17 6.29 16.37 10.78
CA ASP A 17 5.76 17.44 9.95
C ASP A 17 5.12 16.92 8.65
N HIS A 18 5.57 15.76 8.15
CA HIS A 18 5.04 15.16 6.92
C HIS A 18 3.70 14.41 7.09
N ARG A 19 3.00 14.55 8.22
CA ARG A 19 1.73 13.84 8.41
C ARG A 19 0.64 14.31 7.46
N GLN A 20 0.52 15.62 7.23
CA GLN A 20 -0.43 16.18 6.26
C GLN A 20 -0.12 15.66 4.85
N THR A 21 1.14 15.77 4.41
CA THR A 21 1.59 15.26 3.11
C THR A 21 1.32 13.76 2.95
N PHE A 22 1.48 12.99 4.02
CA PHE A 22 1.20 11.55 4.02
C PHE A 22 -0.29 11.25 3.86
N GLU A 23 -1.16 11.98 4.57
CA GLU A 23 -2.62 11.83 4.45
C GLU A 23 -3.11 12.23 3.06
N GLU A 24 -2.60 13.33 2.50
CA GLU A 24 -2.86 13.76 1.12
C GLU A 24 -2.39 12.74 0.09
N LEU A 25 -1.20 12.18 0.27
CA LEU A 25 -0.69 11.11 -0.58
C LEU A 25 -1.60 9.88 -0.51
N CYS A 26 -2.05 9.48 0.67
CA CYS A 26 -2.96 8.34 0.84
C CYS A 26 -4.30 8.59 0.14
N ALA A 27 -4.89 9.77 0.30
CA ALA A 27 -6.13 10.15 -0.36
C ALA A 27 -5.98 10.16 -1.89
N TRP A 28 -4.86 10.69 -2.40
CA TRP A 28 -4.56 10.69 -3.83
C TRP A 28 -4.41 9.26 -4.37
N ILE A 29 -3.67 8.39 -3.67
CA ILE A 29 -3.55 6.98 -4.05
C ILE A 29 -4.91 6.30 -4.14
N GLU A 30 -5.80 6.55 -3.16
CA GLU A 30 -7.15 5.98 -3.14
C GLU A 30 -7.99 6.43 -4.34
N ALA A 31 -7.83 7.67 -4.79
CA ALA A 31 -8.51 8.18 -5.98
C ALA A 31 -7.95 7.65 -7.32
N HIS A 32 -6.72 7.12 -7.32
CA HIS A 32 -6.02 6.65 -8.53
C HIS A 32 -5.71 5.13 -8.48
N LEU A 33 -6.45 4.35 -7.68
CA LEU A 33 -6.18 2.92 -7.50
C LEU A 33 -6.32 2.12 -8.80
N ASP A 34 -7.14 2.58 -9.74
CA ASP A 34 -7.38 1.99 -11.06
C ASP A 34 -6.21 2.21 -12.04
N GLU A 35 -5.32 3.16 -11.74
CA GLU A 35 -4.17 3.49 -12.56
C GLU A 35 -2.90 2.76 -12.10
N PRO A 36 -1.92 2.52 -12.99
CA PRO A 36 -0.65 1.92 -12.62
C PRO A 36 0.23 2.89 -11.81
N ILE A 37 0.00 2.96 -10.50
CA ILE A 37 0.85 3.72 -9.56
C ILE A 37 2.18 3.00 -9.33
N GLY A 38 3.28 3.67 -9.70
CA GLY A 38 4.65 3.24 -9.42
C GLY A 38 5.39 4.20 -8.48
N TRP A 39 6.66 3.89 -8.19
CA TRP A 39 7.48 4.72 -7.30
C TRP A 39 7.72 6.13 -7.82
N GLN A 40 7.88 6.31 -9.14
CA GLN A 40 8.07 7.65 -9.72
C GLN A 40 6.89 8.56 -9.41
N GLU A 41 5.66 8.06 -9.53
CA GLU A 41 4.45 8.82 -9.26
C GLU A 41 4.33 9.19 -7.77
N LEU A 42 4.63 8.24 -6.87
CA LEU A 42 4.63 8.51 -5.43
C LEU A 42 5.63 9.61 -5.04
N MET A 43 6.83 9.58 -5.62
CA MET A 43 7.86 10.59 -5.38
C MET A 43 7.49 11.93 -6.01
N ALA A 44 6.95 11.93 -7.24
CA ALA A 44 6.49 13.14 -7.92
C ALA A 44 5.35 13.83 -7.16
N ARG A 45 4.41 13.05 -6.61
CA ARG A 45 3.25 13.59 -5.88
C ARG A 45 3.61 14.12 -4.49
N SER A 46 4.48 13.41 -3.77
CA SER A 46 4.86 13.78 -2.40
C SER A 46 6.05 14.73 -2.32
N GLY A 47 6.87 14.81 -3.37
CA GLY A 47 8.17 15.48 -3.34
C GLY A 47 9.21 14.80 -2.44
N LEU A 48 8.92 13.57 -1.99
CA LEU A 48 9.75 12.80 -1.07
C LEU A 48 10.55 11.73 -1.81
N ASP A 49 11.69 11.35 -1.22
CA ASP A 49 12.51 10.26 -1.73
C ASP A 49 11.96 8.89 -1.30
N HIS A 50 12.46 7.85 -1.97
CA HIS A 50 12.07 6.46 -1.74
C HIS A 50 12.23 6.01 -0.28
N GLN A 51 13.32 6.44 0.39
CA GLN A 51 13.57 6.05 1.78
C GLN A 51 12.59 6.72 2.74
N THR A 52 12.30 8.00 2.55
CA THR A 52 11.34 8.72 3.40
C THR A 52 9.92 8.18 3.21
N LEU A 53 9.52 7.87 1.98
CA LEU A 53 8.23 7.24 1.71
C LEU A 53 8.10 5.88 2.42
N ASN A 54 9.11 5.01 2.32
CA ASN A 54 9.10 3.75 3.07
C ASN A 54 9.00 3.98 4.58
N ALA A 55 9.82 4.89 5.12
CA ALA A 55 9.81 5.20 6.55
C ALA A 55 8.44 5.71 7.03
N LEU A 56 7.78 6.57 6.26
CA LEU A 56 6.44 7.09 6.58
C LEU A 56 5.38 5.97 6.57
N PHE A 57 5.39 5.13 5.53
CA PHE A 57 4.45 4.01 5.44
C PHE A 57 4.66 2.98 6.56
N PHE A 58 5.92 2.69 6.94
CA PHE A 58 6.19 1.84 8.10
C PHE A 58 5.77 2.52 9.42
N LYS A 59 6.07 3.81 9.59
CA LYS A 59 5.73 4.58 10.80
C LYS A 59 4.22 4.64 11.05
N PHE A 60 3.41 4.87 10.01
CA PHE A 60 1.97 5.10 10.16
C PHE A 60 1.10 3.89 9.86
N LEU A 61 1.53 2.99 8.96
CA LEU A 61 0.71 1.87 8.48
C LEU A 61 1.38 0.51 8.65
N SER A 62 2.62 0.47 9.17
CA SER A 62 3.39 -0.78 9.37
C SER A 62 3.46 -1.66 8.13
N THR A 63 3.56 -1.05 6.94
CA THR A 63 3.60 -1.75 5.65
C THR A 63 4.43 -0.98 4.63
N THR A 64 4.71 -1.56 3.46
CA THR A 64 5.35 -0.84 2.36
C THR A 64 4.30 -0.15 1.48
N PRO A 65 4.67 0.93 0.75
CA PRO A 65 3.73 1.64 -0.13
C PRO A 65 3.07 0.71 -1.15
N MET A 66 3.85 -0.14 -1.81
CA MET A 66 3.34 -1.07 -2.82
C MET A 66 2.42 -2.15 -2.23
N ALA A 67 2.75 -2.69 -1.06
CA ALA A 67 1.89 -3.67 -0.39
C ALA A 67 0.57 -3.04 0.05
N TRP A 68 0.60 -1.79 0.52
CA TRP A 68 -0.60 -1.03 0.88
C TRP A 68 -1.50 -0.76 -0.34
N ILE A 69 -0.93 -0.28 -1.44
CA ILE A 69 -1.66 -0.07 -2.71
C ILE A 69 -2.30 -1.36 -3.19
N ARG A 70 -1.54 -2.47 -3.19
CA ARG A 70 -2.06 -3.80 -3.56
C ARG A 70 -3.21 -4.23 -2.67
N LYS A 71 -3.13 -3.99 -1.35
CA LYS A 71 -4.19 -4.30 -0.41
C LYS A 71 -5.44 -3.47 -0.69
N ARG A 72 -5.28 -2.17 -0.95
CA ARG A 72 -6.39 -1.27 -1.31
C ARG A 72 -7.07 -1.67 -2.61
N ARG A 73 -6.29 -1.98 -3.66
CA ARG A 73 -6.81 -2.58 -4.90
C ARG A 73 -7.53 -3.90 -4.61
N GLY A 74 -6.92 -4.81 -3.85
CA GLY A 74 -7.51 -6.09 -3.47
C GLY A 74 -8.83 -5.96 -2.73
N LEU A 75 -8.96 -4.99 -1.82
CA LEU A 75 -10.20 -4.72 -1.08
C LEU A 75 -11.28 -4.08 -1.96
N GLY A 76 -10.92 -3.16 -2.87
CA GLY A 76 -11.85 -2.59 -3.86
C GLY A 76 -12.34 -3.63 -4.87
N GLN A 77 -11.46 -4.52 -5.32
CA GLN A 77 -11.76 -5.60 -6.27
C GLN A 77 -12.54 -6.76 -5.61
N ALA A 78 -12.27 -7.08 -4.35
CA ALA A 78 -13.00 -8.12 -3.61
C ALA A 78 -14.46 -7.72 -3.33
N ALA A 79 -14.76 -6.42 -3.27
CA ALA A 79 -16.14 -5.93 -3.21
C ALA A 79 -16.85 -5.93 -4.58
N ALA A 80 -16.10 -5.92 -5.68
CA ALA A 80 -16.62 -5.75 -7.04
C ALA A 80 -16.79 -7.06 -7.85
N LEU A 81 -16.27 -8.20 -7.38
CA LEU A 81 -16.53 -9.49 -8.03
C LEU A 81 -17.46 -10.38 -7.19
N PRO A 82 -18.58 -10.90 -7.73
CA PRO A 82 -19.11 -12.14 -7.20
C PRO A 82 -18.00 -13.19 -7.34
N ARG A 83 -17.71 -13.88 -6.24
CA ARG A 83 -16.74 -14.99 -6.18
C ARG A 83 -17.18 -16.08 -7.16
N GLN A 84 -16.80 -15.98 -8.42
CA GLN A 84 -17.04 -17.02 -9.40
C GLN A 84 -16.01 -18.12 -9.15
N VAL A 85 -16.37 -19.03 -8.25
CA VAL A 85 -15.82 -20.38 -8.23
C VAL A 85 -16.08 -21.01 -9.61
N PRO A 86 -15.06 -21.51 -10.32
CA PRO A 86 -15.28 -22.17 -11.60
C PRO A 86 -16.09 -23.45 -11.38
N SER A 87 -17.36 -23.40 -11.74
CA SER A 87 -18.25 -24.56 -11.88
C SER A 87 -17.85 -25.37 -13.10
N HIS A 88 -16.74 -26.10 -13.05
CA HIS A 88 -16.42 -27.10 -14.08
C HIS A 88 -15.81 -28.35 -13.45
N ARG A 89 -16.69 -29.20 -12.89
CA ARG A 89 -16.52 -30.65 -13.04
C ARG A 89 -17.84 -31.28 -13.43
N LEU A 90 -18.28 -30.96 -14.64
CA LEU A 90 -19.29 -31.72 -15.35
C LEU A 90 -18.75 -33.14 -15.60
N LEU A 91 -19.41 -34.09 -14.94
CA LEU A 91 -19.78 -35.44 -15.40
C LEU A 91 -18.87 -36.10 -16.46
N ARG A 92 -18.18 -37.18 -16.05
CA ARG A 92 -17.87 -38.29 -16.96
C ARG A 92 -18.77 -39.46 -16.62
N THR A 93 -19.70 -39.69 -17.53
CA THR A 93 -20.44 -40.93 -17.74
C THR A 93 -19.49 -42.11 -17.93
N ALA A 94 -19.86 -43.28 -17.40
CA ALA A 94 -19.63 -44.57 -18.02
C ALA A 94 -20.51 -45.63 -17.35
N ALA A 95 -21.42 -46.19 -18.14
CA ALA A 95 -22.13 -47.42 -17.84
C ALA A 95 -21.15 -48.60 -17.78
N ALA A 96 -21.37 -49.54 -16.84
CA ALA A 96 -21.02 -50.95 -17.04
C ALA A 96 -21.85 -51.82 -16.10
N ARG A 97 -22.46 -52.85 -16.69
CA ARG A 97 -23.28 -53.91 -16.10
C ARG A 97 -22.45 -54.80 -15.16
N ALA A 98 -23.11 -55.37 -14.16
CA ALA A 98 -22.98 -56.78 -13.78
C ALA A 98 -24.26 -57.19 -13.03
#